data_AF-A0A7J7PR85-F1
#
_entry.id   AF-A0A7J7PR85-F1
#
_cell.length_a   1.000
_cell.length_b   1.000
_cell.length_c   1.000
_cell.angle_alpha   90.00
_cell.angle_beta   90.00
_cell.angle_gamma   90.00
#
_symmetry.space_group_name_H-M   'P 1'
#
loop_
_entity.id
_entity.type
_entity.pdbx_description
1 polymer ?
#
loop_
_entity_poly.entity_id
_entity_poly.type
_entity_poly.pdbx_seq_one_letter_code
_entity_poly.pdbx_strand_id
1 'polypeptide(L)'
;MQVPFDSIKQQVWDEIRHGMKLSNHTESFWENVQAFAHAVDWKERWMAGILACHVLVFLAVVLFRRNTTFLGIMFCVLGAAVFLGERLNALAGDHWEAFAGQDYFDSHGIFYSIVVSGPAVVNLFAVLIFYLIEVTSLMVVVKKKELLHKAKERAKAEAAAGDCSSKKQQ
;
A
#
# COMPACT_ATOMS: atom_id res chain seq x y z
N MET A 1 -51.70 3.70 7.75
CA MET A 1 -50.77 4.83 7.52
C MET A 1 -49.79 4.40 6.44
N GLN A 2 -50.13 4.61 5.16
CA GLN A 2 -49.25 4.27 4.03
C GLN A 2 -48.45 5.52 3.70
N VAL A 3 -47.14 5.45 3.90
CA VAL A 3 -46.25 6.55 3.57
C VAL A 3 -46.16 6.62 2.03
N PRO A 4 -46.53 7.74 1.40
CA PRO A 4 -46.52 7.84 -0.05
C PRO A 4 -45.07 7.79 -0.59
N PHE A 5 -44.84 7.00 -1.63
CA PHE A 5 -43.51 6.77 -2.23
C PHE A 5 -42.80 8.06 -2.68
N ASP A 6 -43.57 9.13 -2.95
CA ASP A 6 -43.06 10.41 -3.41
C ASP A 6 -42.28 11.19 -2.33
N SER A 7 -42.62 11.01 -1.04
CA SER A 7 -41.88 11.66 0.05
C SER A 7 -40.49 11.06 0.23
N ILE A 8 -40.35 9.74 0.04
CA ILE A 8 -39.08 9.02 0.12
C ILE A 8 -38.14 9.47 -1.01
N LYS A 9 -38.67 9.59 -2.24
CA LYS A 9 -37.88 10.10 -3.36
C LYS A 9 -37.36 11.49 -3.08
N GLN A 10 -38.23 12.42 -2.64
CA GLN A 10 -37.80 13.79 -2.35
C GLN A 10 -36.74 13.83 -1.26
N GLN A 11 -36.91 13.06 -0.18
CA GLN A 11 -35.93 12.97 0.90
C GLN A 11 -34.56 12.44 0.41
N VAL A 12 -34.55 11.38 -0.40
CA VAL A 12 -33.32 10.82 -0.98
C VAL A 12 -32.66 11.80 -1.95
N TRP A 13 -33.45 12.49 -2.78
CA TRP A 13 -32.93 13.49 -3.72
C TRP A 13 -32.34 14.72 -3.01
N ASP A 14 -32.93 15.14 -1.89
CA ASP A 14 -32.42 16.22 -1.06
C ASP A 14 -31.12 15.83 -0.36
N GLU A 15 -31.02 14.59 0.13
CA GLU A 15 -29.81 14.04 0.75
C GLU A 15 -28.67 13.89 -0.26
N ILE A 16 -28.95 13.42 -1.48
CA ILE A 16 -27.98 13.37 -2.58
C ILE A 16 -27.52 14.78 -2.96
N ARG A 17 -28.45 15.75 -3.08
CA ARG A 17 -28.09 17.15 -3.38
C ARG A 17 -27.25 17.78 -2.27
N HIS A 18 -27.53 17.47 -1.00
CA HIS A 18 -26.72 17.92 0.12
C HIS A 18 -25.32 17.28 0.14
N GLY A 19 -25.22 15.97 -0.13
CA GLY A 19 -23.95 15.26 -0.26
C GLY A 19 -23.10 15.75 -1.45
N MET A 20 -23.76 16.11 -2.55
CA MET A 20 -23.09 16.69 -3.73
C MET A 20 -22.67 18.15 -3.49
N LYS A 21 -23.37 18.91 -2.63
CA LYS A 21 -22.93 20.24 -2.21
C LYS A 21 -21.68 20.17 -1.32
N LEU A 22 -21.49 19.07 -0.60
CA LEU A 22 -20.26 18.77 0.16
C LEU A 22 -19.07 18.47 -0.78
N SER A 23 -19.31 17.97 -2.00
CA SER A 23 -18.25 17.80 -3.00
C SER A 23 -17.78 19.11 -3.65
N ASN A 24 -18.37 20.27 -3.34
CA ASN A 24 -17.78 21.55 -3.73
C ASN A 24 -16.46 21.84 -2.99
N HIS A 25 -16.13 21.09 -1.93
CA HIS A 25 -14.79 21.12 -1.31
C HIS A 25 -13.69 20.52 -2.20
N THR A 26 -14.06 19.72 -3.20
CA THR A 26 -13.07 19.12 -4.13
C THR A 26 -12.48 20.13 -5.11
N GLU A 27 -13.24 21.18 -5.47
CA GLU A 27 -12.72 22.33 -6.23
C GLU A 27 -11.62 23.04 -5.42
N SER A 28 -11.86 23.26 -4.13
CA SER A 28 -10.86 23.85 -3.22
C SER A 28 -9.61 22.99 -3.07
N PHE A 29 -9.74 21.65 -3.02
CA PHE A 29 -8.56 20.77 -2.94
C PHE A 29 -7.66 20.91 -4.19
N TRP A 30 -8.25 20.87 -5.38
CA TRP A 30 -7.48 21.01 -6.62
C TRP A 30 -6.80 22.37 -6.74
N GLU A 31 -7.47 23.45 -6.31
CA GLU A 31 -6.88 24.78 -6.22
C GLU A 31 -5.67 24.81 -5.26
N ASN A 32 -5.78 24.18 -4.09
CA ASN A 32 -4.69 24.11 -3.11
C ASN A 32 -3.48 23.29 -3.66
N VAL A 33 -3.75 22.16 -4.32
CA VAL A 33 -2.70 21.36 -4.96
C VAL A 33 -2.03 22.13 -6.09
N GLN A 34 -2.81 22.84 -6.92
CA GLN A 34 -2.28 23.65 -8.00
C GLN A 34 -1.45 24.84 -7.47
N ALA A 35 -1.91 25.50 -6.41
CA ALA A 35 -1.16 26.57 -5.75
C ALA A 35 0.15 26.06 -5.16
N PHE A 36 0.13 24.91 -4.48
CA PHE A 36 1.34 24.25 -3.98
C PHE A 36 2.29 23.87 -5.12
N ALA A 37 1.78 23.23 -6.17
CA ALA A 37 2.59 22.85 -7.32
C ALA A 37 3.20 24.05 -8.04
N HIS A 38 2.54 25.21 -8.04
CA HIS A 38 3.12 26.43 -8.58
C HIS A 38 4.15 27.08 -7.65
N ALA A 39 3.96 26.97 -6.33
CA ALA A 39 4.90 27.51 -5.34
C ALA A 39 6.21 26.71 -5.26
N VAL A 40 6.15 25.40 -5.53
CA VAL A 40 7.31 24.51 -5.52
C VAL A 40 8.12 24.67 -6.82
N ASP A 41 9.43 24.92 -6.71
CA ASP A 41 10.30 24.96 -7.89
C ASP A 41 10.76 23.53 -8.26
N TRP A 42 10.05 22.93 -9.22
CA TRP A 42 10.34 21.59 -9.72
C TRP A 42 11.62 21.49 -10.55
N LYS A 43 12.27 22.62 -10.91
CA LYS A 43 13.51 22.60 -11.71
C LYS A 43 14.76 22.32 -10.88
N GLU A 44 14.65 22.36 -9.56
CA GLU A 44 15.78 22.07 -8.70
C GLU A 44 16.23 20.61 -8.83
N ARG A 45 17.55 20.40 -8.95
CA ARG A 45 18.14 19.09 -9.26
C ARG A 45 17.83 18.02 -8.20
N TRP A 46 17.78 18.41 -6.93
CA TRP A 46 17.47 17.50 -5.83
C TRP A 46 15.99 17.08 -5.86
N MET A 47 15.08 18.00 -6.21
CA MET A 47 13.64 17.72 -6.38
C MET A 47 13.41 16.70 -7.50
N ALA A 48 14.03 16.92 -8.66
CA ALA A 48 14.02 15.96 -9.76
C ALA A 48 14.62 14.60 -9.34
N GLY A 49 15.66 14.62 -8.49
CA GLY A 49 16.25 13.42 -7.90
C GLY A 49 15.27 12.62 -7.03
N ILE A 50 14.47 13.28 -6.19
CA ILE A 50 13.44 12.62 -5.38
C ILE A 50 12.36 12.00 -6.28
N LEU A 51 11.86 12.75 -7.26
CA LEU A 51 10.83 12.22 -8.18
C LEU A 51 11.35 11.02 -8.98
N ALA A 52 12.57 11.11 -9.51
CA ALA A 52 13.23 10.01 -10.20
C ALA A 52 13.42 8.80 -9.27
N CYS A 53 13.80 9.02 -8.01
CA CYS A 53 13.92 7.96 -7.01
C CYS A 53 12.58 7.24 -6.81
N HIS A 54 11.46 7.96 -6.69
CA HIS A 54 10.13 7.34 -6.58
C HIS A 54 9.76 6.49 -7.80
N VAL A 55 10.05 6.97 -9.01
CA VAL A 55 9.83 6.21 -10.24
C VAL A 55 10.70 4.95 -10.26
N LEU A 56 11.99 5.07 -9.90
CA LEU A 56 12.90 3.92 -9.84
C LEU A 56 12.46 2.89 -8.79
N VAL A 57 11.99 3.33 -7.62
CA VAL A 57 11.44 2.45 -6.59
C VAL A 57 10.18 1.75 -7.11
N PHE A 58 9.25 2.47 -7.74
CA PHE A 58 8.06 1.86 -8.33
C PHE A 58 8.42 0.81 -9.39
N LEU A 59 9.34 1.15 -10.29
CA LEU A 59 9.85 0.21 -11.30
C LEU A 59 10.50 -1.01 -10.64
N ALA A 60 11.33 -0.82 -9.62
CA ALA A 60 11.94 -1.92 -8.88
C ALA A 60 10.88 -2.83 -8.22
N VAL A 61 9.86 -2.26 -7.58
CA VAL A 61 8.73 -3.01 -7.01
C VAL A 61 8.04 -3.86 -8.07
N VAL A 62 7.75 -3.28 -9.25
CA VAL A 62 7.10 -4.00 -10.36
C VAL A 62 8.00 -5.10 -10.93
N LEU A 63 9.28 -4.82 -11.14
CA LEU A 63 10.24 -5.78 -11.71
C LEU A 63 10.50 -6.95 -10.76
N PHE A 64 10.66 -6.68 -9.46
CA PHE A 64 10.96 -7.68 -8.45
C PHE A 64 9.71 -8.23 -7.73
N ARG A 65 8.50 -7.99 -8.25
CA ARG A 65 7.20 -8.39 -7.64
C ARG A 65 7.06 -9.86 -7.25
N ARG A 66 7.88 -10.76 -7.80
CA ARG A 66 7.88 -12.21 -7.49
C ARG A 66 8.84 -12.57 -6.34
N ASN A 67 9.65 -11.63 -5.87
CA ASN A 67 10.60 -11.84 -4.79
C ASN A 67 10.03 -11.26 -3.49
N THR A 68 9.41 -12.10 -2.66
CA THR A 68 8.78 -11.69 -1.40
C THR A 68 9.75 -11.04 -0.43
N THR A 69 11.01 -11.48 -0.39
CA THR A 69 12.04 -10.88 0.48
C THR A 69 12.34 -9.46 0.04
N PHE A 70 12.51 -9.22 -1.26
CA PHE A 70 12.73 -7.88 -1.78
C PHE A 70 11.53 -6.96 -1.49
N LEU A 71 10.30 -7.45 -1.70
CA LEU A 71 9.08 -6.71 -1.42
C LEU A 71 8.96 -6.37 0.07
N GLY A 72 9.29 -7.32 0.95
CA GLY A 72 9.30 -7.09 2.40
C GLY A 72 10.33 -6.03 2.81
N ILE A 73 11.55 -6.07 2.25
CA ILE A 73 12.57 -5.05 2.51
C ILE A 73 12.09 -3.68 2.03
N MET A 74 11.55 -3.57 0.81
CA MET A 74 11.00 -2.33 0.28
C MET A 74 9.84 -1.79 1.12
N PHE A 75 8.97 -2.67 1.62
CA PHE A 75 7.91 -2.29 2.55
C PHE A 75 8.48 -1.65 3.83
N CYS A 76 9.48 -2.28 4.44
CA CYS A 76 10.11 -1.74 5.64
C CYS A 76 10.83 -0.40 5.37
N VAL A 77 11.55 -0.29 4.25
CA VAL A 77 12.26 0.94 3.86
C VAL A 77 11.28 2.10 3.62
N LEU A 78 10.24 1.87 2.80
CA LEU A 78 9.22 2.88 2.52
C LEU A 78 8.43 3.25 3.78
N GLY A 79 8.06 2.26 4.59
CA GLY A 79 7.37 2.47 5.86
C GLY A 79 8.22 3.28 6.83
N ALA A 80 9.52 3.00 6.93
CA ALA A 80 10.44 3.79 7.75
C ALA A 80 10.58 5.23 7.25
N ALA A 81 10.64 5.45 5.93
CA ALA A 81 10.69 6.80 5.35
C ALA A 81 9.43 7.60 5.69
N VAL A 82 8.24 6.99 5.60
CA VAL A 82 6.98 7.64 5.98
C VAL A 82 6.93 7.89 7.50
N PHE A 83 7.31 6.89 8.31
CA PHE A 83 7.29 6.97 9.76
C PHE A 83 8.23 8.03 10.32
N LEU A 84 9.44 8.15 9.75
CA LEU A 84 10.42 9.16 10.14
C LEU A 84 10.17 10.52 9.49
N GLY A 85 9.06 10.69 8.77
CA GLY A 85 8.81 11.85 7.93
C GLY A 85 8.88 13.18 8.67
N GLU A 86 8.29 13.28 9.85
CA GLU A 86 8.36 14.50 10.67
C GLU A 86 9.80 14.86 11.06
N ARG A 87 10.59 13.86 11.46
CA ARG A 87 11.99 14.04 11.87
C ARG A 87 12.88 14.40 10.68
N LEU A 88 12.65 13.75 9.53
CA LEU A 88 13.37 14.03 8.30
C LEU A 88 13.02 15.40 7.75
N ASN A 89 11.74 15.79 7.82
CA ASN A 89 11.27 17.12 7.44
C ASN A 89 11.90 18.21 8.32
N ALA A 90 11.91 18.05 9.65
CA ALA A 90 12.57 18.99 10.55
C ALA A 90 14.07 19.10 10.27
N LEU A 91 14.76 17.96 10.13
CA LEU A 91 16.19 17.94 9.83
C LEU A 91 16.53 18.60 8.48
N ALA A 92 15.68 18.36 7.46
CA ALA A 92 15.85 18.96 6.15
C ALA A 92 15.55 20.46 6.15
N GLY A 93 14.59 20.92 6.97
CA GLY A 93 14.37 22.33 7.25
C GLY A 93 15.56 22.97 7.97
N ASP A 94 16.21 22.30 8.92
CA ASP A 94 17.39 22.86 9.59
C ASP A 94 18.60 23.01 8.64
N HIS A 95 18.63 22.27 7.52
CA HIS A 95 19.77 22.19 6.60
C HIS A 95 19.42 22.53 5.14
N TRP A 96 18.28 23.20 4.88
CA TRP A 96 17.80 23.42 3.50
C TRP A 96 18.81 24.19 2.65
N GLU A 97 19.54 25.15 3.24
CA GLU A 97 20.54 25.99 2.56
C GLU A 97 21.66 25.17 1.88
N ALA A 98 21.91 23.94 2.34
CA ALA A 98 22.95 23.09 1.78
C ALA A 98 22.59 22.49 0.41
N PHE A 99 21.30 22.41 0.06
CA PHE A 99 20.85 21.69 -1.14
C PHE A 99 19.70 22.35 -1.91
N ALA A 100 18.93 23.24 -1.28
CA ALA A 100 17.77 23.91 -1.86
C ALA A 100 18.01 25.43 -1.96
N GLY A 101 17.42 26.08 -2.96
CA GLY A 101 17.48 27.54 -3.10
C GLY A 101 16.51 28.28 -2.18
N GLN A 102 15.54 27.59 -1.60
CA GLN A 102 14.54 28.11 -0.67
C GLN A 102 14.12 27.05 0.35
N ASP A 103 13.55 27.50 1.46
CA ASP A 103 13.02 26.61 2.48
C ASP A 103 11.63 26.09 2.09
N TYR A 104 11.55 24.78 1.85
CA TYR A 104 10.31 24.08 1.54
C TYR A 104 9.70 23.37 2.75
N PHE A 105 10.45 23.21 3.84
CA PHE A 105 10.09 22.30 4.92
C PHE A 105 9.33 23.06 6.01
N ASP A 106 8.03 22.82 6.07
CA ASP A 106 7.15 23.46 7.03
C ASP A 106 7.02 22.63 8.32
N SER A 107 6.67 23.26 9.45
CA SER A 107 6.47 22.57 10.73
C SER A 107 5.32 21.55 10.72
N HIS A 108 4.37 21.67 9.78
CA HIS A 108 3.28 20.72 9.60
C HIS A 108 3.66 19.56 8.67
N GLY A 109 4.83 19.63 8.02
CA GLY A 109 5.34 18.62 7.10
C GLY A 109 4.49 18.42 5.85
N ILE A 110 3.75 19.45 5.40
CA ILE A 110 2.89 19.38 4.20
C ILE A 110 3.74 19.05 2.97
N PHE A 111 4.87 19.74 2.81
CA PHE A 111 5.76 19.49 1.68
C PHE A 111 6.26 18.04 1.64
N TYR A 112 6.83 17.56 2.76
CA TYR A 112 7.31 16.18 2.87
C TYR A 112 6.19 15.18 2.62
N SER A 113 5.00 15.45 3.15
CA SER A 113 3.84 14.57 3.01
C SER A 113 3.40 14.42 1.57
N ILE A 114 3.39 15.49 0.78
CA ILE A 114 2.97 15.47 -0.62
C ILE A 114 4.06 14.87 -1.51
N VAL A 115 5.31 15.32 -1.35
CA VAL A 115 6.40 14.99 -2.29
C VAL A 115 7.03 13.64 -1.99
N VAL A 116 7.18 13.29 -0.70
CA VAL A 116 7.86 12.05 -0.27
C VAL A 116 6.83 11.01 0.16
N SER A 117 5.98 11.32 1.14
CA SER A 117 5.07 10.33 1.72
C SER A 117 3.97 9.90 0.75
N GLY A 118 3.40 10.82 -0.03
CA GLY A 118 2.32 10.53 -0.97
C GLY A 118 2.71 9.43 -1.97
N PRO A 119 3.76 9.63 -2.79
CA PRO A 119 4.26 8.60 -3.69
C PRO A 119 4.77 7.34 -2.95
N ALA A 120 5.39 7.48 -1.77
CA ALA A 120 5.82 6.33 -0.98
C ALA A 120 4.64 5.45 -0.51
N VAL A 121 3.51 6.05 -0.13
CA VAL A 121 2.29 5.35 0.26
C VAL A 121 1.67 4.63 -0.94
N VAL A 122 1.65 5.26 -2.12
CA VAL A 122 1.21 4.59 -3.35
C VAL A 122 2.08 3.36 -3.65
N ASN A 123 3.40 3.51 -3.51
CA ASN A 123 4.34 2.39 -3.65
C ASN A 123 4.08 1.28 -2.60
N LEU A 124 3.81 1.66 -1.34
CA LEU A 124 3.45 0.72 -0.27
C LEU A 124 2.19 -0.08 -0.59
N PHE A 125 1.15 0.56 -1.13
CA PHE A 125 -0.06 -0.13 -1.58
C PHE A 125 0.25 -1.12 -2.72
N ALA A 126 1.07 -0.72 -3.70
CA ALA A 126 1.48 -1.62 -4.79
C ALA A 126 2.25 -2.84 -4.25
N VAL A 127 3.22 -2.62 -3.35
CA VAL A 127 3.95 -3.71 -2.67
C VAL A 127 2.99 -4.63 -1.93
N LEU A 128 2.03 -4.07 -1.19
CA LEU A 128 1.05 -4.84 -0.42
C LEU A 128 0.20 -5.73 -1.33
N ILE A 129 -0.29 -5.20 -2.46
CA ILE A 129 -1.07 -5.98 -3.44
C ILE A 129 -0.25 -7.15 -3.98
N PHE A 130 0.98 -6.91 -4.45
CA PHE A 130 1.84 -7.97 -4.98
C PHE A 130 2.20 -9.01 -3.92
N TYR A 131 2.50 -8.55 -2.70
CA TYR A 131 2.83 -9.42 -1.59
C TYR A 131 1.66 -10.33 -1.21
N LEU A 132 0.44 -9.80 -1.14
CA LEU A 132 -0.75 -10.58 -0.82
C LEU A 132 -1.02 -11.68 -1.86
N ILE A 133 -0.87 -11.37 -3.16
CA ILE A 133 -1.01 -12.35 -4.24
C ILE A 133 0.00 -13.49 -4.08
N GLU A 134 1.27 -13.16 -3.82
CA GLU A 134 2.35 -14.14 -3.69
C GLU A 134 2.20 -15.00 -2.43
N VAL A 135 1.91 -14.38 -1.27
CA VAL A 135 1.69 -15.10 -0.01
C VAL A 135 0.49 -16.03 -0.11
N THR A 136 -0.60 -15.61 -0.75
CA THR A 136 -1.78 -16.45 -0.96
C THR A 136 -1.43 -17.67 -1.83
N SER A 137 -0.67 -17.45 -2.92
CA SER A 137 -0.21 -18.52 -3.81
C SER A 137 0.68 -19.52 -3.08
N LEU A 138 1.64 -19.03 -2.27
CA LEU A 138 2.51 -19.86 -1.44
C LEU A 138 1.71 -20.63 -0.38
N MET A 139 0.74 -20.00 0.28
CA MET A 139 -0.10 -20.65 1.28
C MET A 139 -0.90 -21.81 0.67
N VAL A 140 -1.46 -21.64 -0.53
CA VAL A 140 -2.15 -22.72 -1.24
C VAL A 140 -1.22 -23.89 -1.55
N VAL A 141 0.01 -23.61 -2.00
CA VAL A 141 1.01 -24.65 -2.28
C VAL A 141 1.42 -25.40 -1.02
N VAL A 142 1.66 -24.68 0.08
CA VAL A 142 2.00 -25.27 1.38
C VAL A 142 0.85 -26.14 1.87
N LYS A 143 -0.40 -25.66 1.81
CA LYS A 143 -1.58 -26.44 2.19
C LYS A 143 -1.76 -27.70 1.35
N LYS A 144 -1.55 -27.62 0.04
CA LYS A 144 -1.55 -28.80 -0.84
C LYS A 144 -0.47 -29.81 -0.44
N LYS A 145 0.74 -29.35 -0.11
CA LYS A 145 1.85 -30.22 0.35
C LYS A 145 1.55 -30.86 1.70
N GLU A 146 0.98 -30.12 2.65
CA GLU A 146 0.55 -30.65 3.95
C GLU A 146 -0.48 -31.78 3.79
N LEU A 147 -1.49 -31.60 2.93
CA LEU A 147 -2.52 -32.61 2.68
C LEU A 147 -1.95 -33.87 2.02
N LEU A 148 -1.07 -33.71 1.02
CA LEU A 148 -0.40 -34.84 0.37
C LEU A 148 0.49 -35.62 1.33
N HIS A 149 1.18 -34.93 2.25
CA HIS A 149 1.99 -35.58 3.25
C HIS A 149 1.13 -36.42 4.21
N LYS A 150 0.05 -35.84 4.73
CA LYS A 150 -0.92 -36.53 5.59
C LYS A 150 -1.58 -37.74 4.92
N ALA A 151 -1.90 -37.64 3.63
CA ALA A 151 -2.48 -38.75 2.87
C ALA A 151 -1.48 -39.92 2.73
N LYS A 152 -0.20 -39.63 2.48
CA LYS A 152 0.87 -40.64 2.41
C LYS A 152 1.09 -41.33 3.77
N GLU A 153 1.06 -40.58 4.87
CA GLU A 153 1.19 -41.15 6.21
C GLU A 153 0.02 -42.08 6.55
N ARG A 154 -1.21 -41.68 6.22
CA ARG A 154 -2.41 -42.53 6.41
C ARG A 154 -2.33 -43.82 5.58
N ALA A 155 -1.99 -43.72 4.30
CA ALA A 155 -1.83 -44.89 3.44
C ALA A 155 -0.74 -45.85 3.94
N LYS A 156 0.37 -45.33 4.47
CA LYS A 156 1.41 -46.16 5.11
C LYS A 156 0.91 -46.85 6.37
N ALA A 157 0.14 -46.16 7.22
CA ALA A 157 -0.45 -46.74 8.43
C ALA A 157 -1.44 -47.86 8.10
N GLU A 158 -2.29 -47.67 7.08
CA GLU A 158 -3.25 -48.68 6.60
C GLU A 158 -2.53 -49.92 6.03
N ALA A 159 -1.48 -49.72 5.23
CA ALA A 159 -0.67 -50.83 4.70
C ALA A 159 0.02 -51.65 5.81
N ALA A 160 0.56 -51.00 6.84
CA ALA A 160 1.17 -51.67 7.99
C ALA A 160 0.14 -52.44 8.83
N ALA A 161 -1.08 -51.92 8.98
CA ALA A 161 -2.16 -52.61 9.68
C ALA A 161 -2.64 -53.86 8.91
N GLY A 162 -2.70 -53.79 7.58
CA GLY A 162 -3.03 -54.93 6.71
C GLY A 162 -2.04 -56.09 6.82
N ASP A 163 -0.72 -55.82 6.78
CA ASP A 163 0.32 -56.85 6.92
C ASP A 163 0.29 -57.55 8.29
N CYS A 164 0.03 -56.79 9.36
CA CYS A 164 -0.06 -57.33 10.72
C CYS A 164 -1.28 -58.26 10.91
N SER A 165 -2.40 -57.96 10.25
CA SER A 165 -3.60 -58.81 10.27
C SER A 165 -3.40 -60.12 9.50
N SER A 166 -2.74 -60.06 8.34
CA SER A 166 -2.46 -61.25 7.52
C SER A 166 -1.52 -62.25 8.20
N LYS A 167 -0.56 -61.78 9.02
CA LYS A 167 0.36 -62.66 9.78
C LYS A 167 -0.27 -63.34 10.99
N LYS A 168 -1.42 -62.89 11.48
CA LYS A 168 -2.13 -63.52 12.61
C LYS A 168 -3.08 -64.64 12.20
N GLN A 169 -3.41 -64.75 10.91
CA GLN A 169 -4.31 -65.79 10.38
C GLN A 169 -3.58 -67.01 9.79
N GLN A 170 -2.25 -66.94 9.67
CA GLN A 170 -1.37 -68.10 9.40
C GLN A 170 -0.83 -68.66 10.73
#